data_AF-A0A526S5H1-F1
#
_entry.id   AF-A0A526S5H1-F1
#
_cell.length_a   1.000
_cell.length_b   1.000
_cell.length_c   1.000
_cell.angle_alpha   90.00
_cell.angle_beta   90.00
_cell.angle_gamma   90.00
#
_symmetry.space_group_name_H-M   'P 1'
#
loop_
_entity.id
_entity.type
_entity.pdbx_description
1 polymer ?
#
loop_
_entity_poly.entity_id
_entity_poly.type
_entity_poly.pdbx_seq_one_letter_code
_entity_poly.pdbx_strand_id
1 'polypeptide(L)'
;MKEKAAKRDIKAGMVAPTAIERNDVTDRDTQDFMKEKAAKRDIKAGMVAPTAIERNDVTDRDTQDFMKEKAAKRDIKAGMVAPTAIERNDVTDRDVQNWIGKFAEEFQNNARVLDERSRQEGGRGR
;
A
#
# COMPACT_ATOMS: atom_id res chain seq x y z
N MET A 1 17.00 -10.39 -21.00
CA MET A 1 17.49 -8.99 -20.89
C MET A 1 16.34 -7.98 -20.79
N LYS A 2 15.28 -8.14 -21.60
CA LYS A 2 14.07 -7.31 -21.64
C LYS A 2 13.43 -7.02 -20.27
N GLU A 3 13.08 -8.07 -19.51
CA GLU A 3 12.45 -7.89 -18.20
C GLU A 3 13.31 -7.14 -17.17
N LYS A 4 14.62 -7.36 -17.20
CA LYS A 4 15.55 -6.68 -16.28
C LYS A 4 15.61 -5.19 -16.59
N ALA A 5 15.53 -4.81 -17.87
CA ALA A 5 15.46 -3.42 -18.29
C ALA A 5 14.11 -2.79 -17.88
N ALA A 6 12.99 -3.44 -18.14
CA ALA A 6 11.67 -2.97 -17.68
C ALA A 6 11.59 -2.79 -16.16
N LYS A 7 12.09 -3.75 -15.38
CA LYS A 7 12.18 -3.64 -13.91
C LYS A 7 13.04 -2.45 -13.47
N ARG A 8 14.09 -2.12 -14.21
CA ARG A 8 14.97 -0.98 -13.94
C ARG A 8 14.25 0.34 -14.23
N ASP A 9 13.52 0.42 -15.34
CA ASP A 9 12.73 1.60 -15.72
C ASP A 9 11.62 1.87 -14.68
N ILE A 10 10.90 0.83 -14.25
CA ILE A 10 9.89 0.94 -13.18
C ILE A 10 10.51 1.42 -11.86
N LYS A 11 11.69 0.90 -11.50
CA LYS A 11 12.42 1.33 -10.32
C LYS A 11 12.84 2.81 -10.41
N ALA A 12 13.10 3.30 -11.62
CA ALA A 12 13.40 4.69 -11.89
C ALA A 12 12.15 5.60 -11.91
N GLY A 13 10.94 5.05 -11.71
CA GLY A 13 9.69 5.80 -11.61
C GLY A 13 8.83 5.77 -12.87
N MET A 14 9.22 5.01 -13.90
CA MET A 14 8.37 4.79 -15.07
C MET A 14 7.12 3.98 -14.68
N VAL A 15 5.98 4.32 -15.29
CA VAL A 15 4.75 3.53 -15.12
C VAL A 15 4.90 2.17 -15.79
N ALA A 16 4.32 1.12 -15.19
CA ALA A 16 4.54 -0.25 -15.65
C ALA A 16 4.15 -0.48 -17.12
N PRO A 17 3.00 0.00 -17.63
CA PRO A 17 2.61 -0.21 -19.03
C PRO A 17 3.67 0.30 -20.01
N THR A 18 4.17 1.53 -19.80
CA THR A 18 5.21 2.12 -20.64
C THR A 18 6.52 1.34 -20.57
N ALA A 19 6.92 0.87 -19.38
CA ALA A 19 8.15 0.09 -19.23
C ALA A 19 8.05 -1.30 -19.89
N ILE A 20 6.88 -1.93 -19.83
CA ILE A 20 6.58 -3.21 -20.48
C ILE A 20 6.66 -3.07 -22.00
N GLU A 21 5.96 -2.07 -22.54
CA GLU A 21 5.91 -1.79 -23.97
C GLU A 21 7.30 -1.45 -24.51
N ARG A 22 7.99 -0.49 -23.87
CA ARG A 22 9.32 -0.04 -24.29
C ARG A 22 10.37 -1.16 -24.36
N ASN A 23 10.22 -2.18 -23.52
CA ASN A 23 11.19 -3.28 -23.43
C ASN A 23 10.68 -4.58 -24.05
N ASP A 24 9.55 -4.56 -24.77
CA ASP A 24 8.91 -5.72 -25.41
C ASP A 24 8.76 -6.92 -24.46
N VAL A 25 8.30 -6.69 -23.23
CA VAL A 25 8.02 -7.78 -22.29
C VAL A 25 6.69 -8.42 -22.70
N THR A 26 6.71 -9.67 -23.18
CA THR A 26 5.51 -10.35 -23.70
C THR A 26 4.92 -11.39 -22.76
N ASP A 27 5.69 -11.85 -21.76
CA ASP A 27 5.22 -12.82 -20.78
C ASP A 27 4.20 -12.17 -19.84
N ARG A 28 2.99 -12.72 -19.80
CA ARG A 28 1.84 -12.11 -19.11
C ARG A 28 2.03 -12.07 -17.60
N ASP A 29 2.47 -13.17 -17.00
CA ASP A 29 2.69 -13.25 -15.55
C ASP A 29 3.75 -12.23 -15.11
N THR A 30 4.79 -12.06 -15.94
CA THR A 30 5.82 -11.05 -15.71
C THR A 30 5.27 -9.63 -15.84
N GLN A 31 4.39 -9.35 -16.81
CA GLN A 31 3.73 -8.05 -16.94
C GLN A 31 2.89 -7.75 -15.69
N ASP A 32 2.04 -8.69 -15.27
CA ASP A 32 1.15 -8.51 -14.12
C ASP A 32 1.96 -8.28 -12.83
N PHE A 33 3.04 -9.04 -12.64
CA PHE A 33 3.97 -8.81 -11.54
C PHE A 33 4.62 -7.41 -11.59
N MET A 34 5.01 -6.93 -12.77
CA MET A 34 5.60 -5.59 -12.92
C MET A 34 4.60 -4.48 -12.58
N LYS A 35 3.36 -4.61 -13.05
CA LYS A 35 2.25 -3.71 -12.74
C LYS A 35 1.98 -3.67 -11.23
N GLU A 36 1.93 -4.84 -10.61
CA GLU A 36 1.77 -4.96 -9.15
C GLU A 36 2.91 -4.24 -8.39
N LYS A 37 4.16 -4.48 -8.77
CA LYS A 37 5.31 -3.86 -8.11
C LYS A 37 5.32 -2.34 -8.26
N ALA A 38 4.94 -1.83 -9.43
CA ALA A 38 4.89 -0.41 -9.67
C ALA A 38 3.78 0.27 -8.83
N ALA A 39 2.58 -0.32 -8.79
CA ALA A 39 1.49 0.19 -7.95
C ALA A 39 1.84 0.14 -6.45
N LYS A 40 2.47 -0.95 -5.97
CA LYS A 40 2.95 -1.05 -4.58
C LYS A 40 3.99 0.01 -4.24
N ARG A 41 4.88 0.36 -5.19
CA ARG A 41 5.85 1.46 -5.03
C ARG A 41 5.12 2.79 -4.85
N ASP A 42 4.14 3.07 -5.71
CA ASP A 42 3.38 4.33 -5.66
C ASP A 42 2.57 4.46 -4.35
N ILE A 43 1.93 3.39 -3.89
CA ILE A 43 1.21 3.37 -2.60
C ILE A 43 2.16 3.62 -1.44
N LYS A 44 3.36 3.00 -1.46
CA LYS A 44 4.39 3.23 -0.43
C LYS A 44 4.88 4.67 -0.43
N ALA A 45 4.86 5.34 -1.57
CA ALA A 45 5.20 6.76 -1.71
C ALA A 45 4.04 7.70 -1.31
N GLY A 46 2.88 7.16 -0.90
CA GLY A 46 1.74 7.94 -0.39
C GLY A 46 0.59 8.11 -1.38
N MET A 47 0.68 7.53 -2.58
CA MET A 47 -0.44 7.51 -3.52
C MET A 47 -1.60 6.68 -2.95
N VAL A 48 -2.83 7.12 -3.20
CA VAL A 48 -4.03 6.34 -2.85
C VAL A 48 -4.15 5.13 -3.78
N ALA A 49 -4.70 4.02 -3.26
CA ALA A 49 -4.73 2.76 -3.99
C ALA A 49 -5.43 2.84 -5.37
N PRO A 50 -6.61 3.48 -5.52
CA PRO A 50 -7.29 3.55 -6.82
C PRO A 50 -6.43 4.19 -7.90
N THR A 51 -5.79 5.32 -7.58
CA THR A 51 -4.89 6.01 -8.52
C THR A 51 -3.66 5.17 -8.87
N ALA A 52 -3.08 4.45 -7.90
CA ALA A 52 -1.92 3.61 -8.16
C ALA A 52 -2.24 2.38 -9.02
N ILE A 53 -3.43 1.78 -8.81
CA ILE A 53 -3.98 0.67 -9.59
C ILE A 53 -4.20 1.11 -11.04
N GLU A 54 -4.92 2.21 -11.25
CA GLU A 54 -5.23 2.74 -12.57
C GLU A 54 -3.94 3.14 -13.31
N ARG A 55 -3.06 3.90 -12.66
CA ARG A 55 -1.79 4.38 -13.23
C ARG A 55 -0.90 3.24 -13.74
N ASN A 56 -0.95 2.08 -13.11
CA ASN A 56 -0.11 0.93 -13.46
C ASN A 56 -0.90 -0.22 -14.10
N ASP A 57 -2.16 0.01 -14.50
CA ASP A 57 -3.00 -0.94 -15.22
C ASP A 57 -3.13 -2.32 -14.52
N VAL A 58 -3.24 -2.31 -13.19
CA VAL A 58 -3.42 -3.54 -12.42
C VAL A 58 -4.85 -4.02 -12.58
N THR A 59 -5.06 -5.15 -13.26
CA THR A 59 -6.41 -5.66 -13.59
C THR A 59 -6.88 -6.83 -12.71
N ASP A 60 -5.96 -7.52 -12.05
CA ASP A 60 -6.31 -8.64 -11.16
C ASP A 60 -7.00 -8.12 -9.90
N ARG A 61 -8.21 -8.65 -9.63
CA ARG A 61 -9.08 -8.13 -8.57
C ARG A 61 -8.52 -8.38 -7.18
N ASP A 62 -8.00 -9.57 -6.92
CA ASP A 62 -7.43 -9.92 -5.61
C ASP A 62 -6.20 -9.04 -5.32
N THR A 63 -5.41 -8.75 -6.34
CA THR A 63 -4.28 -7.83 -6.27
C THR A 63 -4.73 -6.39 -5.99
N GLN A 64 -5.80 -5.92 -6.62
CA GLN A 64 -6.38 -4.60 -6.34
C GLN A 64 -6.85 -4.50 -4.89
N ASP A 65 -7.62 -5.48 -4.40
CA ASP A 65 -8.16 -5.49 -3.04
C ASP A 65 -7.03 -5.52 -2.00
N PHE A 66 -5.98 -6.32 -2.24
CA PHE A 66 -4.78 -6.33 -1.42
C PHE A 66 -4.08 -4.96 -1.37
N MET A 67 -4.01 -4.25 -2.50
CA MET A 67 -3.41 -2.90 -2.56
C MET A 67 -4.23 -1.88 -1.78
N LYS A 68 -5.55 -1.92 -1.90
CA LYS A 68 -6.48 -1.07 -1.15
C LYS A 68 -6.33 -1.27 0.36
N GLU A 69 -6.27 -2.54 0.80
CA GLU A 69 -6.00 -2.91 2.19
C GLU A 69 -4.64 -2.36 2.67
N LYS A 70 -3.57 -2.55 1.90
CA LYS A 70 -2.23 -2.06 2.26
C LYS A 70 -2.16 -0.54 2.37
N ALA A 71 -2.84 0.17 1.48
CA ALA A 71 -2.88 1.62 1.51
C ALA A 71 -3.65 2.14 2.73
N ALA A 72 -4.80 1.55 3.05
CA ALA A 72 -5.58 1.89 4.25
C ALA A 72 -4.77 1.63 5.54
N LYS A 73 -4.06 0.49 5.64
CA LYS A 73 -3.13 0.21 6.75
C LYS A 73 -2.05 1.26 6.90
N ARG A 74 -1.46 1.71 5.78
CA ARG A 74 -0.42 2.74 5.78
C ARG A 74 -1.00 4.04 6.34
N ASP A 75 -2.18 4.44 5.89
CA ASP A 75 -2.86 5.65 6.37
C ASP A 75 -3.14 5.58 7.88
N ILE A 76 -3.63 4.44 8.37
CA ILE A 76 -3.85 4.23 9.81
C ILE A 76 -2.57 4.35 10.62
N LYS A 77 -1.48 3.74 10.13
CA LYS A 77 -0.16 3.86 10.77
C LYS A 77 0.37 5.29 10.76
N ALA A 78 -0.08 6.13 9.82
CA ALA A 78 0.22 7.55 9.76
C ALA A 78 -0.74 8.41 10.62
N GLY A 79 -1.65 7.78 11.38
CA GLY A 79 -2.57 8.46 12.30
C GLY A 79 -3.98 8.69 11.76
N MET A 80 -4.30 8.20 10.56
CA MET A 80 -5.66 8.31 10.02
C MET A 80 -6.62 7.36 10.76
N VAL A 81 -7.85 7.79 10.99
CA VAL A 81 -8.90 6.91 11.54
C VAL A 81 -9.37 5.90 10.49
N ALA A 82 -9.74 4.69 10.92
CA ALA A 82 -10.06 3.59 10.02
C ALA A 82 -11.16 3.90 8.99
N PRO A 83 -12.30 4.53 9.34
CA PRO A 83 -13.34 4.84 8.35
C PRO A 83 -12.83 5.72 7.21
N THR A 84 -12.05 6.76 7.54
CA THR A 84 -11.46 7.65 6.54
C THR A 84 -10.41 6.93 5.67
N ALA A 85 -9.61 6.03 6.26
CA ALA A 85 -8.62 5.26 5.51
C ALA A 85 -9.26 4.25 4.55
N ILE A 86 -10.38 3.64 4.95
CA ILE A 86 -11.21 2.75 4.13
C ILE A 86 -11.79 3.50 2.93
N GLU A 87 -12.44 4.64 3.18
CA GLU A 87 -13.05 5.47 2.14
C GLU A 87 -12.00 6.01 1.16
N ARG A 88 -10.91 6.58 1.69
CA ARG A 88 -9.82 7.15 0.88
C ARG A 88 -9.19 6.15 -0.08
N ASN A 89 -9.16 4.87 0.28
CA ASN A 89 -8.54 3.82 -0.53
C ASN A 89 -9.56 2.90 -1.20
N ASP A 90 -10.84 3.29 -1.23
CA ASP A 90 -11.93 2.57 -1.91
C ASP A 90 -12.01 1.08 -1.51
N VAL A 91 -11.83 0.79 -0.23
CA VAL A 91 -11.97 -0.58 0.28
C VAL A 91 -13.46 -0.90 0.36
N THR A 92 -13.97 -1.72 -0.56
CA THR A 92 -15.40 -2.04 -0.67
C THR A 92 -15.78 -3.38 -0.03
N ASP A 93 -14.81 -4.30 0.08
CA ASP A 93 -15.06 -5.60 0.70
C ASP A 93 -15.29 -5.46 2.21
N ARG A 94 -16.41 -6.00 2.69
CA ARG A 94 -16.85 -5.82 4.09
C ARG A 94 -15.96 -6.56 5.07
N ASP A 95 -15.43 -7.73 4.70
CA ASP A 95 -14.55 -8.50 5.57
C ASP A 95 -13.20 -7.79 5.71
N VAL A 96 -12.70 -7.21 4.61
CA VAL A 96 -11.50 -6.35 4.63
C VAL A 96 -11.74 -5.09 5.46
N GLN A 97 -12.89 -4.42 5.33
CA GLN A 97 -13.25 -3.27 6.17
C GLN A 97 -13.25 -3.62 7.67
N ASN A 98 -13.89 -4.73 8.04
CA ASN A 98 -13.94 -5.22 9.43
C ASN A 98 -12.53 -5.54 9.94
N TRP A 99 -11.71 -6.18 9.11
CA TRP A 99 -10.33 -6.51 9.43
C TRP A 99 -9.48 -5.24 9.64
N ILE A 100 -9.64 -4.22 8.80
CA ILE A 100 -8.97 -2.92 8.94
C ILE A 100 -9.39 -2.20 10.23
N GLY A 101 -10.69 -2.25 10.57
CA GLY A 101 -11.20 -1.68 11.82
C GLY A 101 -10.50 -2.27 13.05
N LYS A 102 -10.45 -3.61 13.14
CA LYS A 102 -9.74 -4.32 14.22
C LYS A 102 -8.25 -3.96 14.26
N PHE A 103 -7.59 -3.92 13.10
CA PHE A 103 -6.19 -3.53 13.00
C PHE A 103 -5.95 -2.11 13.56
N ALA A 104 -6.84 -1.16 13.28
CA ALA A 104 -6.72 0.21 13.78
C ALA A 104 -6.86 0.28 15.31
N GLU A 105 -7.83 -0.43 15.86
CA GLU A 105 -8.04 -0.51 17.32
C GLU A 105 -6.81 -1.10 18.02
N GLU A 106 -6.30 -2.23 17.54
CA GLU A 106 -5.10 -2.87 18.08
C GLU A 106 -3.87 -1.96 17.99
N PHE A 107 -3.68 -1.30 16.84
CA PHE A 107 -2.55 -0.40 16.64
C PHE A 107 -2.61 0.82 17.57
N GLN A 108 -3.78 1.44 17.73
CA GLN A 108 -3.97 2.58 18.61
C GLN A 108 -3.82 2.21 20.09
N ASN A 109 -4.36 1.07 20.51
CA ASN A 109 -4.22 0.59 21.89
C ASN A 109 -2.75 0.32 22.23
N ASN A 110 -2.02 -0.33 21.33
CA ASN A 110 -0.58 -0.57 21.52
C ASN A 110 0.22 0.75 21.55
N ALA A 111 -0.10 1.71 20.68
CA ALA A 111 0.55 3.03 20.68
C ALA A 111 0.31 3.79 21.99
N ARG A 112 -0.91 3.73 22.55
CA ARG A 112 -1.25 4.35 23.85
C ARG A 112 -0.51 3.70 25.01
N VAL A 113 -0.48 2.36 25.08
CA VAL A 113 0.24 1.63 26.14
C VAL A 113 1.73 1.98 26.16
N LEU A 114 2.36 2.14 24.99
CA LEU A 114 3.75 2.55 24.89
C LEU A 114 3.96 3.99 25.38
N ASP A 115 3.10 4.92 24.97
CA ASP A 115 3.14 6.33 25.41
C ASP A 115 2.98 6.46 26.95
N GLU A 116 2.06 5.70 27.54
CA GLU A 116 1.83 5.68 29.00
C GLU A 116 3.03 5.13 29.78
N ARG A 117 3.66 4.05 29.30
CA ARG A 117 4.87 3.49 29.92
C ARG A 117 6.04 4.47 29.87
N SER A 118 6.24 5.15 28.74
CA SER A 118 7.29 6.16 28.61
C SER A 118 7.10 7.36 29.57
N ARG A 119 5.86 7.76 29.88
CA ARG A 119 5.58 8.81 30.87
C ARG A 119 5.87 8.39 32.31
N GLN A 120 5.67 7.12 32.67
CA GLN A 120 5.95 6.63 34.02
C GLN A 120 7.45 6.46 34.31
N GLU A 121 8.25 6.15 33.30
CA GLU A 121 9.71 5.97 33.44
C GLU A 121 10.48 7.30 33.44
N GLY A 122 9.96 8.35 32.78
CA GLY A 122 10.56 9.69 32.76
C GLY A 122 10.38 10.51 34.05
N GLY A 123 9.53 10.08 34.99
CA GLY A 123 9.20 10.80 36.22
C GLY A 123 10.14 10.54 37.42
N ARG A 124 11.22 9.78 37.24
CA ARG A 124 12.21 9.48 38.29
C ARG A 124 13.57 10.12 38.01
N GLY A 125 13.57 11.41 37.65
CA GLY A 125 14.75 12.27 37.66
C GLY A 125 14.66 13.21 38.86
N ARG A 126 15.70 13.18 39.71
CA ARG A 126 15.86 13.95 40.95
C ARG A 126 15.70 15.46 40.78
#